data_AF-X1M5L3-F1
#
_entry.id   AF-X1M5L3-F1
#
_cell.length_a   1.000
_cell.length_b   1.000
_cell.length_c   1.000
_cell.angle_alpha   90.00
_cell.angle_beta   90.00
_cell.angle_gamma   90.00
#
_symmetry.space_group_name_H-M   'P 1'
#
loop_
_entity.id
_entity.type
_entity.pdbx_description
1 polymer ?
#
loop_
_entity_poly.entity_id
_entity_poly.type
_entity_poly.pdbx_seq_one_letter_code
_entity_poly.pdbx_strand_id
1 'polypeptide(L)' 'MARKIVTLEIDTNVIRLMETRGEKVTKWASLALEPTTAEEQEVVLDPLALSTAIKQLMASSGIEG' A
#
# COMPACT_ATOMS: atom_id res chain seq x y z
N MET A 1 10.50 -19.90 -13.88
CA MET A 1 9.92 -19.52 -12.58
C MET A 1 8.94 -18.38 -12.80
N ALA A 2 7.79 -18.38 -12.15
CA ALA A 2 6.80 -17.30 -12.33
C ALA A 2 7.33 -15.99 -11.72
N ARG A 3 7.20 -14.88 -12.46
CA ARG A 3 7.65 -13.55 -12.01
C ARG A 3 6.82 -13.10 -10.81
N LYS A 4 7.50 -12.58 -9.78
CA LYS A 4 6.87 -11.89 -8.66
C LYS A 4 6.57 -10.44 -9.08
N ILE A 5 5.34 -9.99 -8.87
CA ILE A 5 4.88 -8.63 -9.15
C ILE A 5 4.24 -8.10 -7.87
N VAL A 6 4.60 -6.89 -7.46
CA VAL A 6 3.96 -6.18 -6.36
C VAL A 6 3.17 -5.02 -6.97
N THR A 7 1.87 -5.02 -6.74
CA THR A 7 0.95 -3.96 -7.18
C THR A 7 0.58 -3.11 -5.99
N LEU A 8 0.73 -1.79 -6.14
CA LEU A 8 0.35 -0.78 -5.18
C LEU A 8 -0.81 0.04 -5.78
N GLU A 9 -1.93 0.09 -5.08
CA GLU A 9 -3.06 0.95 -5.37
C GLU A 9 -3.17 1.98 -4.24
N ILE A 10 -3.24 3.27 -4.61
CA ILE A 10 -3.43 4.37 -3.68
C ILE A 10 -4.75 5.03 -4.06
N ASP A 11 -5.73 4.91 -3.18
CA ASP A 11 -7.01 5.58 -3.25
C ASP A 11 -7.08 6.69 -2.19
N THR A 12 -8.14 7.50 -2.18
CA THR A 12 -8.27 8.61 -1.23
C THR A 12 -8.40 8.14 0.21
N ASN A 13 -8.99 6.95 0.42
CA ASN A 13 -9.30 6.45 1.76
C ASN A 13 -8.62 5.12 2.08
N VAL A 14 -7.86 4.55 1.13
CA VAL A 14 -7.25 3.23 1.33
C VAL A 14 -6.00 3.07 0.45
N ILE A 15 -4.97 2.47 1.02
CA ILE A 15 -3.82 1.98 0.28
C ILE A 15 -3.91 0.46 0.24
N ARG A 16 -3.76 -0.14 -0.93
CA ARG A 16 -3.76 -1.59 -1.11
C ARG A 16 -2.47 -2.07 -1.73
N LEU A 17 -1.97 -3.17 -1.22
CA LEU A 17 -0.72 -3.81 -1.63
C LEU A 17 -1.01 -5.27 -1.93
N MET A 18 -0.62 -5.72 -3.12
CA MET A 18 -0.87 -7.08 -3.57
C MET A 18 0.39 -7.67 -4.19
N GLU A 19 0.84 -8.81 -3.68
CA GLU A 19 1.89 -9.62 -4.30
C GLU A 19 1.25 -10.72 -5.13
N THR A 20 1.67 -10.82 -6.38
CA THR A 20 1.30 -11.91 -7.29
C THR A 20 2.53 -12.67 -7.76
N ARG A 21 2.37 -13.97 -7.98
CA ARG A 21 3.33 -14.82 -8.68
C ARG A 21 2.62 -15.56 -9.80
N GLY A 22 2.88 -15.15 -11.04
CA GLY A 22 2.10 -15.61 -12.19
C GLY A 22 0.64 -15.15 -12.05
N GLU A 23 -0.31 -16.09 -12.10
CA GLU A 23 -1.75 -15.81 -12.01
C GLU A 23 -2.32 -15.94 -10.58
N LYS A 24 -1.46 -16.12 -9.57
CA LYS A 24 -1.88 -16.32 -8.18
C LYS A 24 -1.49 -15.15 -7.30
N VAL A 25 -2.44 -14.67 -6.50
CA VAL A 25 -2.18 -13.77 -5.38
C VAL A 25 -1.53 -14.56 -4.25
N THR A 26 -0.35 -14.13 -3.82
CA THR A 26 0.41 -14.81 -2.75
C THR A 26 0.29 -14.07 -1.43
N LYS A 27 0.22 -12.74 -1.46
CA LYS A 27 0.06 -11.88 -0.29
C LYS A 27 -0.78 -10.67 -0.65
N TRP A 28 -1.54 -10.15 0.30
CA TRP A 28 -2.30 -8.92 0.14
C TRP A 28 -2.39 -8.19 1.48
N ALA A 29 -2.48 -6.87 1.41
CA ALA A 29 -2.56 -6.00 2.56
C ALA A 29 -3.31 -4.72 2.21
N SER A 30 -4.02 -4.17 3.18
CA SER A 30 -4.70 -2.88 3.03
C SER A 30 -4.49 -2.03 4.26
N LEU A 31 -4.29 -0.74 4.06
CA LEU A 31 -4.25 0.27 5.10
C LEU A 31 -5.37 1.27 4.83
N ALA A 32 -6.33 1.38 5.76
CA ALA A 32 -7.32 2.44 5.71
C ALA A 32 -6.64 3.77 6.05
N LEU A 33 -6.86 4.77 5.21
CA LEU A 33 -6.54 6.16 5.50
C LEU A 33 -7.81 6.75 6.11
N GLU A 34 -7.76 7.13 7.38
CA GLU A 34 -8.93 7.78 7.99
C GLU A 34 -9.22 9.10 7.25
N PRO A 35 -10.49 9.37 6.90
CA PRO A 35 -10.86 10.60 6.21
C PRO A 35 -10.73 11.74 7.19
N THR A 36 -9.55 12.32 7.20
CA THR A 36 -9.24 13.43 8.08
C THR A 36 -9.66 14.73 7.37
N THR A 37 -10.03 15.73 8.16
CA THR A 37 -10.84 16.91 7.76
C THR A 37 -10.26 17.61 6.53
N ALA A 38 -11.01 18.43 5.78
CA ALA A 38 -10.56 18.99 4.49
C ALA A 38 -9.17 19.69 4.48
N GLU A 39 -8.65 20.12 5.63
CA GLU A 39 -7.29 20.66 5.82
C GLU A 39 -6.19 19.57 5.91
N GLU A 40 -6.59 18.34 6.14
CA GLU A 40 -5.76 17.15 6.29
C GLU A 40 -5.90 16.17 5.12
N GLN A 41 -6.71 16.49 4.10
CA GLN A 41 -6.56 15.89 2.76
C GLN A 41 -5.17 16.20 2.17
N GLU A 42 -4.50 17.23 2.70
CA GLU A 42 -3.07 17.50 2.49
C GLU A 42 -2.14 16.44 3.10
N VAL A 43 -2.63 15.50 3.91
CA VAL A 43 -1.83 14.38 4.44
C VAL A 43 -1.55 13.33 3.34
N VAL A 44 -2.32 13.32 2.24
CA VAL A 44 -1.94 12.62 1.00
C VAL A 44 -0.78 13.33 0.27
N LEU A 45 -0.42 14.58 0.65
CA LEU A 45 0.63 15.36 0.00
C LEU A 45 2.02 15.25 0.65
N ASP A 46 2.19 14.64 1.82
CA ASP A 46 3.55 14.38 2.35
C ASP A 46 4.09 13.04 1.80
N PRO A 47 4.99 13.06 0.79
CA PRO A 47 5.43 11.83 0.14
C PRO A 47 6.25 10.95 1.08
N LEU A 48 6.83 11.54 2.13
CA LEU A 48 7.65 10.84 3.10
C LEU A 48 6.79 10.01 4.07
N ALA A 49 5.73 10.58 4.61
CA ALA A 49 4.75 9.89 5.45
C ALA A 49 4.08 8.75 4.68
N LEU A 50 3.69 9.01 3.42
CA LEU A 50 3.12 7.99 2.54
C LEU A 50 4.11 6.84 2.28
N SER A 51 5.38 7.16 1.98
CA SER A 51 6.41 6.14 1.78
C SER A 51 6.68 5.30 3.04
N THR A 52 6.57 5.92 4.21
CA THR A 52 6.75 5.26 5.51
C THR A 52 5.59 4.31 5.78
N ALA A 53 4.36 4.76 5.56
CA ALA A 53 3.16 3.93 5.71
C ALA A 53 3.17 2.72 4.76
N ILE A 54 3.57 2.92 3.50
CA ILE A 54 3.73 1.82 2.52
C ILE A 54 4.79 0.82 2.99
N LYS A 55 5.96 1.28 3.43
CA LYS A 55 7.03 0.41 3.94
C LYS A 55 6.60 -0.38 5.17
N GLN A 56 5.85 0.25 6.09
CA GLN A 56 5.29 -0.42 7.26
C GLN A 56 4.26 -1.48 6.86
N LEU A 57 3.39 -1.17 5.89
CA LEU A 57 2.42 -2.11 5.35
C LEU A 57 3.09 -3.31 4.66
N MET A 58 4.17 -3.07 3.92
CA MET A 58 4.98 -4.13 3.31
C MET A 58 5.64 -5.02 4.37
N ALA A 59 6.24 -4.41 5.41
CA ALA A 59 6.88 -5.15 6.50
C ALA A 59 5.87 -6.00 7.30
N SER A 60 4.68 -5.46 7.59
CA SER A 60 3.64 -6.18 8.36
C SER A 60 2.99 -7.33 7.59
N SER A 61 2.85 -7.19 6.27
CA SER A 61 2.29 -8.21 5.38
C SER A 61 3.34 -9.22 4.88
N GLY A 62 4.62 -8.95 5.14
CA GLY A 62 5.74 -9.71 4.60
C GLY A 62 5.87 -9.59 3.09
N ILE A 63 5.28 -8.56 2.46
CA ILE A 63 5.47 -8.28 1.04
C ILE A 63 6.85 -7.63 0.88
N GLU A 64 7.73 -8.29 0.15
CA GLU A 64 9.06 -7.76 -0.18
C GLU A 64 9.01 -7.17 -1.60
N GLY A 65 9.43 -5.91 -1.76
CA GLY A 65 9.43 -5.20 -3.06
C GLY A 65 10.80 -5.17 -3.70
#